data_AF-A0A848MBF0-F1
#
_entry.id   AF-A0A848MBF0-F1
#
_cell.length_a   1.000
_cell.length_b   1.000
_cell.length_c   1.000
_cell.angle_alpha   90.00
_cell.angle_beta   90.00
_cell.angle_gamma   90.00
#
_symmetry.space_group_name_H-M   'P 1'
#
loop_
_entity.id
_entity.type
_entity.pdbx_description
1 polymer ?
#
loop_
_entity_poly.entity_id
_entity_poly.type
_entity_poly.pdbx_seq_one_letter_code
_entity_poly.pdbx_strand_id
1 'polypeptide(L)'
;MTVNIDALISCLGRTYQELIDNELITYKSPPTGSSGDPDLSLDMAKEGLFLSFKRDGRILQAIVVKIQNDKAKNWIFPNKLPEPLQGSMSREWVHENIGVPLRSSPPKVVMRRAFGWTDLYEAQNRSIPTMMQISYDTADQVRYVTFLPTSDLRW
;
A
#
# COMPACT_ATOMS: atom_id res chain seq x y z
N MET A 1 -13.99 -5.42 -10.31
CA MET A 1 -13.00 -6.51 -10.38
C MET A 1 -12.47 -6.71 -8.98
N THR A 2 -12.29 -7.95 -8.53
CA THR A 2 -11.63 -8.24 -7.26
C THR A 2 -10.15 -8.45 -7.55
N VAL A 3 -9.28 -7.76 -6.81
CA VAL A 3 -7.82 -7.89 -6.91
C VAL A 3 -7.32 -8.78 -5.80
N ASN A 4 -6.51 -9.77 -6.15
CA ASN A 4 -5.79 -10.56 -5.17
C ASN A 4 -4.56 -9.78 -4.68
N ILE A 5 -4.72 -9.06 -3.57
CA ILE A 5 -3.67 -8.21 -2.99
C ILE A 5 -2.48 -9.05 -2.54
N ASP A 6 -2.72 -10.25 -2.01
CA ASP A 6 -1.67 -11.14 -1.52
C ASP A 6 -0.73 -11.62 -2.65
N ALA A 7 -1.33 -11.99 -3.79
CA ALA A 7 -0.59 -12.30 -5.00
C ALA A 7 0.16 -11.06 -5.54
N LEU A 8 -0.45 -9.88 -5.48
CA LEU A 8 0.18 -8.65 -5.93
C LEU A 8 1.42 -8.28 -5.10
N ILE A 9 1.37 -8.46 -3.78
CA ILE A 9 2.54 -8.26 -2.88
C ILE A 9 3.67 -9.21 -3.26
N SER A 10 3.35 -10.45 -3.62
CA SER A 10 4.33 -11.44 -4.08
C SER A 10 4.99 -11.08 -5.42
N CYS A 11 4.44 -10.09 -6.14
CA CYS A 11 4.98 -9.54 -7.38
C CYS A 11 5.74 -8.23 -7.21
N LEU A 12 6.01 -7.76 -5.98
CA LEU A 12 6.94 -6.64 -5.81
C LEU A 12 8.30 -7.00 -6.44
N GLY A 13 8.89 -6.06 -7.18
CA GLY A 13 10.08 -6.28 -8.00
C GLY A 13 9.82 -6.86 -9.39
N ARG A 14 8.57 -7.20 -9.75
CA ARG A 14 8.19 -7.65 -11.09
C ARG A 14 7.80 -6.49 -11.99
N THR A 15 7.88 -6.70 -13.30
CA THR A 15 7.51 -5.72 -14.31
C THR A 15 5.99 -5.61 -14.47
N TYR A 16 5.51 -4.45 -14.88
CA TYR A 16 4.09 -4.26 -15.23
C TYR A 16 3.56 -5.30 -16.23
N GLN A 17 4.39 -5.75 -17.19
CA GLN A 17 3.99 -6.75 -18.16
C GLN A 17 3.73 -8.10 -17.50
N GLU A 18 4.60 -8.54 -16.57
CA GLU A 18 4.37 -9.77 -15.79
C GLU A 18 3.08 -9.70 -14.97
N LEU A 19 2.69 -8.52 -14.45
CA LEU A 19 1.42 -8.37 -13.73
C LEU A 19 0.20 -8.56 -14.64
N ILE A 20 0.29 -8.12 -15.90
CA ILE A 20 -0.76 -8.29 -16.92
C ILE A 20 -0.82 -9.74 -17.39
N ASP A 21 0.33 -10.35 -17.68
CA ASP A 21 0.43 -11.72 -18.18
C ASP A 21 -0.08 -12.75 -17.16
N ASN A 22 0.11 -12.47 -15.86
CA ASN A 22 -0.45 -13.27 -14.77
C ASN A 22 -1.90 -12.89 -14.38
N GLU A 23 -2.54 -12.02 -15.16
CA GLU A 23 -3.93 -11.55 -14.94
C GLU A 23 -4.18 -10.92 -13.55
N LEU A 24 -3.13 -10.41 -12.89
CA LEU A 24 -3.25 -9.81 -11.55
C LEU A 24 -3.90 -8.43 -11.59
N ILE A 25 -3.75 -7.74 -12.72
CA ILE A 25 -4.41 -6.47 -13.02
C ILE A 25 -4.96 -6.54 -14.44
N THR A 26 -6.13 -5.93 -14.68
CA THR A 26 -6.76 -5.90 -16.01
C THR A 26 -6.76 -4.51 -16.65
N TYR A 27 -6.11 -3.54 -16.00
CA TYR A 27 -5.99 -2.19 -16.52
C TYR A 27 -5.16 -2.23 -17.81
N LYS A 28 -5.75 -1.81 -18.93
CA LYS A 28 -5.05 -1.73 -20.23
C LYS A 28 -4.12 -0.52 -20.31
N SER A 29 -4.42 0.52 -19.52
CA SER A 29 -3.60 1.73 -19.46
C SER A 29 -2.34 1.45 -18.63
N PRO A 30 -1.14 1.61 -19.21
CA PRO A 30 0.10 1.43 -18.48
C PRO A 30 0.26 2.47 -17.36
N PRO A 31 1.12 2.22 -16.37
CA PRO A 31 1.43 3.20 -15.34
C PRO A 31 2.03 4.46 -15.99
N THR A 32 1.63 5.63 -15.49
CA THR A 32 1.99 6.95 -16.04
C THR A 32 2.65 7.84 -14.98
N GLY A 33 3.41 8.83 -15.43
CA GLY A 33 4.11 9.79 -14.57
C GLY A 33 4.61 10.98 -15.39
N SER A 34 4.96 12.06 -14.71
CA SER A 34 5.45 13.29 -15.36
C SER A 34 6.82 13.08 -16.01
N SER A 35 7.14 13.81 -17.08
CA SER A 35 8.48 13.75 -17.69
C SER A 35 9.56 14.08 -16.63
N GLY A 36 10.63 13.28 -16.61
CA GLY A 36 11.71 13.40 -15.61
C GLY A 36 11.45 12.76 -14.23
N ASP A 37 10.22 12.40 -13.88
CA ASP A 37 9.94 11.68 -12.63
C ASP A 37 10.56 10.26 -12.66
N PRO A 38 11.36 9.83 -11.68
CA PRO A 38 11.89 8.46 -11.65
C PRO A 38 10.79 7.40 -11.47
N ASP A 39 9.59 7.81 -11.03
CA ASP A 39 8.50 6.91 -10.74
C ASP A 39 7.37 7.02 -11.78
N LEU A 40 6.60 5.93 -11.86
CA LEU A 40 5.33 5.84 -12.56
C LEU A 40 4.28 5.34 -11.58
N SER A 41 3.03 5.68 -11.83
CA SER A 41 1.92 5.31 -10.95
C SER A 41 0.71 4.79 -11.71
N LEU A 42 -0.05 3.94 -11.05
CA LEU A 42 -1.34 3.47 -11.49
C LEU A 42 -2.33 3.58 -10.31
N ASP A 43 -3.27 4.51 -10.41
CA ASP A 43 -4.32 4.70 -9.41
C ASP A 43 -5.53 3.82 -9.73
N MET A 44 -5.66 2.71 -9.01
CA MET A 44 -6.77 1.76 -9.11
C MET A 44 -7.83 2.13 -8.06
N ALA A 45 -8.38 3.35 -8.21
CA ALA A 45 -9.21 3.97 -7.17
C ALA A 45 -10.47 3.17 -6.83
N LYS A 46 -11.06 2.44 -7.80
CA LYS A 46 -12.23 1.59 -7.58
C LYS A 46 -11.91 0.33 -6.79
N GLU A 47 -10.67 -0.14 -6.86
CA GLU A 47 -10.14 -1.29 -6.14
C GLU A 47 -9.49 -0.88 -4.80
N GLY A 48 -9.40 0.42 -4.50
CA GLY A 48 -8.75 0.92 -3.30
C GLY A 48 -7.24 0.69 -3.30
N LEU A 49 -6.61 0.63 -4.48
CA LEU A 49 -5.16 0.40 -4.61
C LEU A 49 -4.49 1.57 -5.34
N PHE A 50 -3.25 1.82 -4.98
CA PHE A 50 -2.34 2.67 -5.75
C PHE A 50 -1.01 1.95 -5.89
N LEU A 51 -0.58 1.77 -7.13
CA LEU A 51 0.65 1.04 -7.45
C LEU A 51 1.70 2.05 -7.90
N SER A 52 2.91 1.93 -7.34
CA SER A 52 4.07 2.70 -7.75
C SER A 52 5.08 1.78 -8.43
N PHE A 53 5.66 2.28 -9.52
CA PHE A 53 6.64 1.58 -10.32
C PHE A 53 7.88 2.44 -10.53
N LYS A 54 9.06 1.81 -10.54
CA LYS A 54 10.28 2.43 -11.08
C LYS A 54 10.08 2.64 -12.58
N ARG A 55 10.39 3.83 -13.08
CA ARG A 55 10.26 4.15 -14.51
C ARG A 55 11.11 3.23 -15.38
N ASP A 56 12.35 3.01 -14.96
CA ASP A 56 13.23 2.06 -15.61
C ASP A 56 12.69 0.63 -15.40
N GLY A 57 12.43 -0.07 -16.50
CA GLY A 57 11.83 -1.40 -16.49
C GLY A 57 10.36 -1.51 -16.06
N ARG A 58 9.69 -0.41 -15.64
CA ARG A 58 8.31 -0.43 -15.10
C ARG A 58 8.13 -1.47 -14.00
N ILE A 59 9.06 -1.46 -13.04
CA ILE A 59 9.16 -2.46 -11.97
C ILE A 59 8.29 -2.03 -10.79
N LEU A 60 7.39 -2.89 -10.33
CA LEU A 60 6.53 -2.62 -9.17
C LEU A 60 7.38 -2.46 -7.91
N GLN A 61 7.37 -1.28 -7.30
CA GLN A 61 8.18 -0.98 -6.11
C GLN A 61 7.35 -0.76 -4.84
N ALA A 62 6.10 -0.36 -4.97
CA ALA A 62 5.22 -0.20 -3.81
C ALA A 62 3.75 -0.42 -4.16
N ILE A 63 3.02 -0.99 -3.21
CA ILE A 63 1.57 -1.18 -3.27
C ILE A 63 0.97 -0.46 -2.08
N VAL A 64 0.11 0.52 -2.33
CA VAL A 64 -0.63 1.25 -1.31
C VAL A 64 -2.08 0.76 -1.32
N VAL A 65 -2.50 0.15 -0.23
CA VAL A 65 -3.86 -0.28 0.04
C VAL A 65 -4.60 0.83 0.80
N LYS A 66 -5.59 1.45 0.18
CA LYS A 66 -6.38 2.56 0.72
C LYS A 66 -7.58 2.01 1.49
N ILE A 67 -7.38 1.77 2.79
CA ILE A 67 -8.43 1.28 3.70
C ILE A 67 -9.55 2.32 3.80
N GLN A 68 -9.18 3.59 3.96
CA GLN A 68 -10.10 4.73 3.95
C GLN A 68 -10.08 5.46 2.61
N ASN A 69 -11.21 6.09 2.27
CA ASN A 69 -11.32 6.96 1.11
C ASN A 69 -12.20 8.19 1.40
N ASP A 70 -11.57 9.27 1.88
CA ASP A 70 -12.26 10.52 2.24
C ASP A 70 -13.07 11.15 1.11
N LYS A 71 -12.79 10.80 -0.16
CA LYS A 71 -13.51 11.33 -1.32
C LYS A 71 -14.79 10.57 -1.64
N ALA A 72 -14.93 9.34 -1.15
CA ALA A 72 -16.07 8.46 -1.43
C ALA A 72 -17.02 8.42 -0.22
N LYS A 73 -18.31 8.73 -0.46
CA LYS A 73 -19.35 8.52 0.55
C LYS A 73 -19.57 7.03 0.77
N ASN A 74 -19.67 6.59 2.02
CA ASN A 74 -19.90 5.20 2.42
C ASN A 74 -18.89 4.22 1.82
N TRP A 75 -17.61 4.61 1.81
CA TRP A 75 -16.54 3.74 1.33
C TRP A 75 -16.47 2.44 2.13
N ILE A 76 -16.54 1.32 1.41
CA ILE A 76 -16.24 -0.02 1.93
C ILE A 76 -15.12 -0.56 1.06
N PHE A 77 -14.04 -1.01 1.70
CA PHE A 77 -12.91 -1.55 0.96
C PHE A 77 -13.35 -2.78 0.14
N PRO A 78 -13.13 -2.80 -1.19
CA PRO A 78 -13.81 -3.73 -2.10
C PRO A 78 -13.13 -5.10 -2.23
N ASN A 79 -11.94 -5.29 -1.66
CA ASN A 79 -11.11 -6.48 -1.85
C ASN A 79 -10.85 -7.21 -0.54
N LYS A 80 -10.52 -8.50 -0.63
CA LYS A 80 -10.02 -9.25 0.52
C LYS A 80 -8.61 -8.76 0.87
N LEU A 81 -8.41 -8.39 2.12
CA LEU A 81 -7.09 -8.02 2.64
C LEU A 81 -6.26 -9.26 2.97
N PRO A 82 -4.92 -9.19 2.83
CA PRO A 82 -4.07 -10.27 3.29
C PRO A 82 -4.15 -10.39 4.82
N GLU A 83 -4.24 -11.62 5.31
CA GLU A 83 -4.26 -11.87 6.76
C GLU A 83 -3.00 -11.27 7.42
N PRO A 84 -3.13 -10.71 8.64
CA PRO A 84 -4.35 -10.62 9.46
C PRO A 84 -5.13 -9.30 9.25
N LEU A 85 -4.83 -8.50 8.23
CA LEU A 85 -5.43 -7.16 8.05
C LEU A 85 -6.94 -7.21 7.80
N GLN A 86 -7.65 -6.20 8.33
CA GLN A 86 -9.11 -6.09 8.27
C GLN A 86 -9.55 -4.73 7.70
N GLY A 87 -10.80 -4.63 7.24
CA GLY A 87 -11.32 -3.42 6.60
C GLY A 87 -11.49 -2.21 7.53
N SER A 88 -11.43 -2.42 8.85
CA SER A 88 -11.50 -1.38 9.87
C SER A 88 -10.59 -1.78 11.01
N MET A 89 -9.56 -0.97 11.27
CA MET A 89 -8.52 -1.27 12.26
C MET A 89 -8.13 0.03 12.95
N SER A 90 -8.14 0.04 14.29
CA SER A 90 -7.50 1.10 15.07
C SER A 90 -6.02 0.78 15.26
N ARG A 91 -5.25 1.76 15.72
CA ARG A 91 -3.84 1.57 16.08
C ARG A 91 -3.67 0.57 17.21
N GLU A 92 -4.54 0.61 18.21
CA GLU A 92 -4.56 -0.35 19.32
C GLU A 92 -4.78 -1.77 18.78
N TRP A 93 -5.79 -1.95 17.92
CA TRP A 93 -6.06 -3.24 17.30
C TRP A 93 -4.85 -3.76 16.53
N VAL A 94 -4.16 -2.88 15.78
CA VAL A 94 -2.95 -3.25 15.04
C VAL A 94 -1.86 -3.71 16.01
N HIS A 95 -1.63 -3.02 17.13
CA HIS A 95 -0.59 -3.41 18.09
C HIS A 95 -0.93 -4.74 18.78
N GLU A 96 -2.20 -4.99 19.06
CA GLU A 96 -2.68 -6.24 19.66
C GLU A 96 -2.58 -7.45 18.71
N ASN A 97 -2.84 -7.26 17.41
CA ASN A 97 -2.98 -8.36 16.45
C ASN A 97 -1.76 -8.54 15.51
N ILE A 98 -1.02 -7.46 15.22
CA ILE A 98 0.21 -7.48 14.42
C ILE A 98 1.45 -7.52 15.31
N GLY A 99 1.37 -6.91 16.50
CA GLY A 99 2.47 -6.83 17.46
C GLY A 99 3.11 -5.44 17.53
N VAL A 100 4.34 -5.39 18.06
CA VAL A 100 5.07 -4.14 18.27
C VAL A 100 5.74 -3.69 16.96
N PRO A 101 5.58 -2.43 16.53
CA PRO A 101 6.25 -1.93 15.34
C PRO A 101 7.76 -1.88 15.49
N LEU A 102 8.47 -2.13 14.40
CA LEU A 102 9.93 -1.93 14.29
C LEU A 102 10.30 -0.46 14.50
N ARG A 103 9.47 0.44 13.97
CA ARG A 103 9.60 1.89 14.12
C ARG A 103 8.23 2.56 14.09
N SER A 104 8.12 3.67 14.81
CA SER A 104 6.93 4.52 14.81
C SER A 104 7.33 5.97 14.60
N SER A 105 6.60 6.66 13.72
CA SER A 105 6.68 8.12 13.54
C SER A 105 5.46 8.75 14.18
N PRO A 106 5.63 9.77 15.05
CA PRO A 106 4.51 10.46 15.67
C PRO A 106 3.70 11.27 14.65
N PRO A 107 2.46 11.64 15.01
CA PRO A 107 1.63 12.57 14.24
C PRO A 107 2.38 13.87 13.98
N LYS A 108 2.15 14.44 12.79
CA LYS A 108 2.78 15.70 12.39
C LYS A 108 1.85 16.54 11.53
N VAL A 109 2.09 17.84 11.54
CA VAL A 109 1.41 18.79 10.66
C VAL A 109 2.39 19.24 9.59
N VAL A 110 2.04 19.02 8.33
CA VAL A 110 2.83 19.50 7.17
C VAL A 110 1.92 20.36 6.31
N MET A 111 2.34 21.59 6.02
CA MET A 111 1.56 22.54 5.19
C MET A 111 0.08 22.64 5.62
N ARG A 112 -0.18 22.76 6.94
CA ARG A 112 -1.53 22.84 7.56
C ARG A 112 -2.37 21.56 7.45
N ARG A 113 -1.82 20.45 6.95
CA ARG A 113 -2.49 19.15 6.95
C ARG A 113 -1.96 18.29 8.10
N ALA A 114 -2.86 17.80 8.94
CA ALA A 114 -2.54 16.87 10.01
C ALA A 114 -2.42 15.44 9.46
N PHE A 115 -1.38 14.75 9.87
CA PHE A 115 -1.12 13.34 9.61
C PHE A 115 -1.03 12.62 10.96
N GLY A 116 -1.64 11.44 11.05
CA GLY A 116 -1.56 10.59 12.23
C GLY A 116 -0.22 9.87 12.33
N TRP A 117 -0.18 8.82 13.14
CA TRP A 117 1.00 7.97 13.28
C TRP A 117 1.39 7.30 11.96
N THR A 118 2.62 6.82 11.89
CA THR A 118 3.01 5.79 10.92
C THR A 118 3.83 4.75 11.65
N ASP A 119 3.41 3.49 11.54
CA ASP A 119 4.09 2.35 12.14
C ASP A 119 4.66 1.46 11.03
N LEU A 120 5.86 0.92 11.27
CA LEU A 120 6.59 0.07 10.34
C LEU A 120 6.71 -1.35 10.91
N TYR A 121 6.34 -2.35 10.11
CA TYR A 121 6.42 -3.77 10.43
C TYR A 121 7.12 -4.52 9.31
N GLU A 122 7.62 -5.72 9.62
CA GLU A 122 7.95 -6.71 8.60
C GLU A 122 6.69 -7.48 8.23
N ALA A 123 6.40 -7.60 6.93
CA ALA A 123 5.29 -8.42 6.45
C ALA A 123 5.69 -9.90 6.54
N GLN A 124 5.06 -10.63 7.44
CA GLN A 124 5.33 -12.05 7.65
C GLN A 124 4.84 -12.92 6.49
N ASN A 125 5.42 -14.13 6.35
CA ASN A 125 5.06 -15.13 5.35
C ASN A 125 5.15 -14.65 3.90
N ARG A 126 6.16 -13.84 3.58
CA ARG A 126 6.41 -13.33 2.23
C ARG A 126 7.58 -14.06 1.57
N SER A 127 7.46 -14.31 0.27
CA SER A 127 8.51 -14.92 -0.56
C SER A 127 9.73 -13.99 -0.72
N ILE A 128 9.53 -12.69 -0.54
CA ILE A 128 10.56 -11.65 -0.61
C ILE A 128 10.51 -10.78 0.65
N PRO A 129 11.65 -10.33 1.19
CA PRO A 129 11.69 -9.45 2.36
C PRO A 129 10.89 -8.15 2.12
N THR A 130 9.72 -8.06 2.72
CA THR A 130 8.74 -7.00 2.46
C THR A 130 8.44 -6.24 3.74
N MET A 131 8.51 -4.93 3.67
CA MET A 131 8.10 -4.04 4.74
C MET A 131 6.63 -3.66 4.57
N MET A 132 5.93 -3.54 5.69
CA MET A 132 4.55 -3.08 5.78
C MET A 132 4.50 -1.81 6.62
N GLN A 133 4.21 -0.68 5.96
CA GLN A 133 3.99 0.61 6.61
C GLN A 133 2.49 0.83 6.79
N ILE A 134 2.05 1.03 8.03
CA ILE A 134 0.65 1.33 8.36
C ILE A 134 0.58 2.80 8.75
N SER A 135 -0.18 3.59 8.00
CA SER A 135 -0.41 5.01 8.29
C SER A 135 -1.81 5.22 8.83
N TYR A 136 -1.90 6.02 9.88
CA TYR A 136 -3.13 6.29 10.61
C TYR A 136 -3.64 7.70 10.30
N ASP A 137 -4.96 7.87 10.41
CA ASP A 137 -5.55 9.20 10.48
C ASP A 137 -5.38 9.82 11.89
N THR A 138 -5.95 11.00 12.10
CA THR A 138 -5.85 11.71 13.39
C THR A 138 -6.74 11.12 14.49
N ALA A 139 -7.57 10.13 14.17
CA ALA A 139 -8.38 9.36 15.11
C ALA A 139 -7.80 7.95 15.33
N ASP A 140 -6.52 7.77 14.99
CA ASP A 140 -5.78 6.52 15.10
C ASP A 140 -6.43 5.34 14.38
N GLN A 141 -7.19 5.60 13.32
CA GLN A 141 -7.71 4.56 12.43
C GLN A 141 -6.77 4.36 11.25
N VAL A 142 -6.59 3.11 10.83
CA VAL A 142 -5.76 2.79 9.67
C VAL A 142 -6.35 3.43 8.41
N ARG A 143 -5.55 4.30 7.79
CA ARG A 143 -5.92 5.04 6.59
C ARG A 143 -5.44 4.34 5.33
N TYR A 144 -4.17 3.91 5.34
CA TYR A 144 -3.60 3.10 4.27
C TYR A 144 -2.47 2.21 4.78
N VAL A 145 -2.27 1.09 4.08
CA VAL A 145 -1.19 0.14 4.31
C VAL A 145 -0.31 0.11 3.06
N THR A 146 0.99 0.29 3.21
CA THR A 146 1.95 0.27 2.10
C THR A 146 2.88 -0.93 2.24
N PHE A 147 2.95 -1.74 1.17
CA PHE A 147 3.90 -2.83 1.03
C PHE A 147 5.00 -2.43 0.05
N LEU A 148 6.26 -2.66 0.43
CA LEU A 148 7.43 -2.39 -0.40
C LEU A 148 8.58 -3.34 -0.04
N PRO A 149 9.51 -3.65 -0.98
CA PRO A 149 10.71 -4.39 -0.66
C PRO A 149 11.55 -3.70 0.41
N THR A 150 12.19 -4.47 1.27
CA THR A 150 13.06 -3.94 2.34
C THR A 150 14.19 -3.07 1.79
N SER A 151 14.71 -3.39 0.59
CA SER A 151 15.75 -2.62 -0.10
C SER A 151 15.31 -1.22 -0.52
N ASP A 152 14.01 -0.99 -0.68
CA ASP A 152 13.44 0.28 -1.14
C ASP A 152 12.91 1.12 0.03
N LEU A 153 13.00 0.63 1.28
CA LEU A 153 12.57 1.35 2.46
C LEU A 153 13.44 2.61 2.68
N ARG A 154 12.77 3.76 2.72
CA ARG A 154 13.34 5.03 3.18
C ARG A 154 12.54 5.47 4.41
N TRP A 155 13.19 5.57 5.56
CA TRP A 155 12.58 5.95 6.84
C TRP A 155 13.36 7.08 7.48
#